data_AF-A0A1U8NIB2-F1
#
_entry.id   AF-A0A1U8NIB2-F1
#
_cell.length_a   1.000
_cell.length_b   1.000
_cell.length_c   1.000
_cell.angle_alpha   90.00
_cell.angle_beta   90.00
_cell.angle_gamma   90.00
#
_symmetry.space_group_name_H-M   'P 1'
#
loop_
_entity.id
_entity.type
_entity.pdbx_description
1 polymer ?
#
loop_
_entity_poly.entity_id
_entity_poly.type
_entity_poly.pdbx_seq_one_letter_code
_entity_poly.pdbx_strand_id
1 'polypeptide(L)'
;MALILASTNLLTTRIAAGCFLLTLVVVLFYAKNWTLRGLSIGFIIFLALIWFLQERTTVHILRYAILFIGVMNSMFSVYDIYDDLISRGVNSSDAKKFAEICPCPCNGVGWGFIWGMISFIFLGASVYLGVLILA
;
A
#
# COMPACT_ATOMS: atom_id res chain seq x y z
N MET A 1 -4.29 2.34 -0.86
CA MET A 1 -5.18 2.60 -2.02
C MET A 1 -4.82 3.81 -2.89
N ALA A 2 -4.29 4.93 -2.37
CA ALA A 2 -4.09 6.16 -3.15
C ALA A 2 -3.24 5.98 -4.43
N LEU A 3 -2.28 5.05 -4.44
CA LEU A 3 -1.48 4.71 -5.62
C LEU A 3 -2.33 4.20 -6.80
N ILE A 4 -3.45 3.52 -6.53
CA ILE A 4 -4.38 3.04 -7.56
C ILE A 4 -4.98 4.25 -8.30
N LEU A 5 -5.46 5.26 -7.56
CA LEU A 5 -6.02 6.48 -8.15
C LEU A 5 -4.93 7.33 -8.85
N ALA A 6 -3.74 7.40 -8.28
CA ALA A 6 -2.63 8.15 -8.86
C ALA A 6 -2.08 7.53 -10.17
N SER A 7 -2.40 6.27 -10.45
CA SER A 7 -2.01 5.59 -11.70
C SER A 7 -2.92 5.96 -12.90
N THR A 8 -3.91 6.82 -12.73
CA THR A 8 -4.86 7.16 -13.82
C THR A 8 -4.26 8.08 -14.88
N ASN A 9 -3.40 9.03 -14.50
CA ASN A 9 -2.74 9.96 -15.43
C ASN A 9 -1.22 9.74 -15.47
N LEU A 10 -0.57 10.11 -16.58
CA LEU A 10 0.88 9.97 -16.73
C LEU A 10 1.66 10.88 -15.76
N LEU A 11 1.20 12.12 -15.60
CA LEU A 11 1.83 13.08 -14.70
C LEU A 11 1.70 12.61 -13.24
N THR A 12 0.51 12.17 -12.82
CA THR A 12 0.28 11.65 -11.47
C THR A 12 1.05 10.35 -11.23
N THR A 13 1.20 9.49 -12.24
CA THR A 13 2.00 8.26 -12.15
C THR A 13 3.46 8.57 -11.90
N ARG A 14 4.04 9.57 -12.60
CA ARG A 14 5.42 10.02 -12.38
C ARG A 14 5.61 10.56 -10.95
N ILE A 15 4.70 11.41 -10.48
CA ILE A 15 4.74 11.93 -9.10
C ILE A 15 4.63 10.79 -8.09
N ALA A 16 3.68 9.86 -8.29
CA ALA A 16 3.48 8.72 -7.42
C ALA A 16 4.70 7.80 -7.35
N ALA A 17 5.30 7.49 -8.50
CA ALA A 17 6.54 6.71 -8.57
C ALA A 17 7.70 7.41 -7.85
N GLY A 18 7.82 8.75 -8.00
CA GLY A 18 8.84 9.53 -7.32
C GLY A 18 8.65 9.53 -5.81
N CYS A 19 7.42 9.75 -5.34
CA CYS A 19 7.07 9.68 -3.92
C CYS A 19 7.33 8.28 -3.33
N PHE A 20 7.03 7.22 -4.09
CA PHE A 20 7.26 5.84 -3.67
C PHE A 20 8.77 5.53 -3.59
N LEU A 21 9.56 5.96 -4.57
CA LEU A 21 11.02 5.84 -4.54
C LEU A 21 11.64 6.55 -3.33
N LEU A 22 11.20 7.79 -3.05
CA LEU A 22 11.66 8.52 -1.86
C LEU A 22 11.34 7.76 -0.57
N THR A 23 10.13 7.19 -0.48
CA THR A 23 9.72 6.39 0.68
C THR A 23 10.61 5.15 0.85
N LEU A 24 10.94 4.44 -0.24
CA LEU A 24 11.84 3.29 -0.21
C LEU A 24 13.26 3.67 0.24
N VAL A 25 13.76 4.82 -0.18
CA VAL A 25 15.07 5.34 0.27
C VAL A 25 15.05 5.62 1.77
N VAL A 26 13.99 6.24 2.29
CA VAL A 26 13.83 6.46 3.74
C VAL A 26 13.79 5.13 4.51
N VAL A 27 13.03 4.16 4.00
CA VAL A 27 12.94 2.81 4.61
C VAL A 27 14.31 2.11 4.60
N LEU A 28 15.14 2.32 3.57
CA LEU A 28 16.49 1.76 3.52
C LEU A 28 17.34 2.16 4.74
N PHE A 29 17.25 3.42 5.17
CA PHE A 29 17.99 3.93 6.34
C PHE A 29 17.41 3.42 7.66
N TYR A 30 16.09 3.23 7.73
CA TYR A 30 15.42 2.75 8.95
C TYR A 30 15.47 1.22 9.11
N ALA A 31 15.66 0.50 8.01
CA ALA A 31 15.71 -0.96 8.00
C ALA A 31 16.88 -1.47 8.85
N LYS A 32 16.57 -2.20 9.93
CA LYS A 32 17.56 -2.90 10.76
C LYS A 32 17.95 -4.27 10.19
N ASN A 33 17.07 -4.88 9.40
CA ASN A 33 17.25 -6.24 8.87
C ASN A 33 17.86 -6.23 7.46
N TRP A 34 18.77 -7.17 7.20
CA TRP A 34 19.43 -7.33 5.89
C TRP A 34 18.46 -7.68 4.76
N THR A 35 17.46 -8.54 5.02
CA THR A 35 16.44 -8.92 4.03
C THR A 35 15.60 -7.72 3.59
N LEU A 36 15.18 -6.88 4.54
CA LEU A 36 14.39 -5.67 4.26
C LEU A 36 15.18 -4.65 3.45
N ARG A 37 16.48 -4.49 3.75
CA ARG A 37 17.39 -3.65 2.96
C ARG A 37 17.53 -4.16 1.54
N GLY A 38 17.80 -5.46 1.37
CA GLY A 38 17.94 -6.09 0.05
C GLY A 38 16.67 -5.93 -0.80
N LEU A 39 15.50 -6.17 -0.21
CA LEU A 39 14.22 -6.00 -0.88
C LEU A 39 13.99 -4.55 -1.30
N SER A 40 14.29 -3.58 -0.43
CA SER A 40 14.14 -2.15 -0.73
C SER A 40 15.04 -1.72 -1.88
N ILE A 41 16.31 -2.15 -1.90
CA ILE A 41 17.25 -1.88 -3.01
C ILE A 41 16.72 -2.50 -4.31
N GLY A 42 16.23 -3.74 -4.26
CA GLY A 42 15.66 -4.41 -5.42
C GLY A 42 14.50 -3.63 -6.04
N PHE A 43 13.56 -3.15 -5.22
CA PHE A 43 12.45 -2.32 -5.70
C PHE A 43 12.88 -0.96 -6.24
N ILE A 44 13.89 -0.32 -5.64
CA ILE A 44 14.45 0.95 -6.15
C ILE A 44 15.03 0.74 -7.56
N ILE A 45 15.87 -0.28 -7.74
CA ILE A 45 16.49 -0.59 -9.04
C ILE A 45 15.42 -0.95 -10.06
N PHE A 46 14.44 -1.78 -9.68
CA PHE A 46 13.34 -2.19 -10.56
C PHE A 46 12.52 -0.99 -11.05
N LEU A 47 12.14 -0.08 -10.16
CA LEU A 47 11.38 1.11 -10.52
C LEU A 47 12.19 2.11 -11.34
N ALA A 48 13.47 2.29 -11.02
CA ALA A 48 14.37 3.14 -11.80
C ALA A 48 14.52 2.62 -13.23
N LEU A 49 14.65 1.30 -13.40
CA LEU A 49 14.73 0.66 -14.72
C LEU A 49 13.43 0.85 -15.51
N ILE A 50 12.27 0.62 -14.92
CA ILE A 50 10.98 0.82 -15.59
C ILE A 50 10.77 2.30 -15.95
N TRP A 51 11.15 3.22 -15.07
CA TRP A 51 11.07 4.66 -15.36
C TRP A 51 11.94 5.01 -16.56
N PHE A 52 13.20 4.55 -16.58
CA PHE A 52 14.12 4.81 -17.68
C PHE A 52 13.60 4.23 -19.00
N LEU A 53 13.05 3.01 -18.99
CA LEU A 53 12.43 2.39 -20.16
C LEU A 53 11.25 3.22 -20.67
N GLN A 54 10.42 3.76 -19.77
CA GLN A 54 9.29 4.60 -20.15
C GLN A 54 9.74 5.93 -20.77
N GLU A 55 10.86 6.52 -20.34
CA GLU A 55 11.33 7.76 -20.97
C GLU A 55 11.93 7.52 -22.37
N ARG A 56 12.44 6.31 -22.62
CA ARG A 56 13.05 5.92 -23.91
C ARG A 56 12.05 5.31 -24.90
N THR A 57 10.91 4.82 -24.43
CA THR A 57 9.94 4.08 -25.24
C THR A 57 8.58 4.76 -25.17
N THR A 58 7.79 4.71 -26.25
CA THR A 58 6.41 5.24 -26.27
C THR A 58 5.40 4.41 -25.47
N VAL A 59 5.83 3.31 -24.83
CA VAL A 59 4.97 2.40 -24.08
C VAL A 59 4.88 2.84 -22.62
N HIS A 60 3.66 3.05 -22.14
CA HIS A 60 3.34 3.57 -20.80
C HIS A 60 3.37 2.48 -19.71
N ILE A 61 4.50 1.79 -19.55
CA ILE A 61 4.66 0.63 -18.65
C ILE A 61 4.62 1.03 -17.17
N LEU A 62 5.11 2.23 -16.81
CA LEU A 62 5.16 2.69 -15.41
C LEU A 62 3.78 2.75 -14.79
N ARG A 63 2.77 3.08 -15.60
CA ARG A 63 1.36 3.13 -15.17
C ARG A 63 0.90 1.79 -14.61
N TYR A 64 1.12 0.72 -15.37
CA TYR A 64 0.71 -0.63 -14.97
C TYR A 64 1.53 -1.15 -13.78
N ALA A 65 2.82 -0.82 -13.72
CA ALA A 65 3.65 -1.17 -12.57
C ALA A 65 3.17 -0.51 -11.26
N ILE A 66 2.86 0.79 -11.29
CA ILE A 66 2.36 1.51 -10.11
C ILE A 66 0.94 1.05 -9.74
N LEU A 67 0.08 0.79 -10.72
CA LEU A 67 -1.24 0.21 -10.48
C LEU A 67 -1.11 -1.15 -9.77
N PHE A 68 -0.27 -2.04 -10.28
CA PHE A 68 -0.02 -3.35 -9.68
C PHE A 68 0.49 -3.23 -8.25
N ILE A 69 1.52 -2.41 -8.01
CA ILE A 69 2.06 -2.16 -6.65
C ILE A 69 0.96 -1.61 -5.74
N GLY A 70 0.14 -0.68 -6.23
CA GLY A 70 -0.96 -0.09 -5.48
C GLY A 70 -2.03 -1.10 -5.06
N VAL A 71 -2.40 -2.00 -5.96
CA VAL A 71 -3.35 -3.09 -5.69
C VAL A 71 -2.76 -4.08 -4.68
N MET A 72 -1.54 -4.56 -4.92
CA MET A 72 -0.88 -5.52 -4.03
C MET A 72 -0.73 -4.97 -2.61
N ASN A 73 -0.24 -3.73 -2.45
CA ASN A 73 -0.10 -3.10 -1.14
C ASN A 73 -1.46 -2.94 -0.42
N SER A 74 -2.53 -2.67 -1.18
CA SER A 74 -3.85 -2.53 -0.57
C SER A 74 -4.43 -3.89 -0.15
N MET A 75 -4.19 -4.95 -0.91
CA MET A 75 -4.54 -6.32 -0.50
C MET A 75 -3.75 -6.77 0.73
N PHE A 76 -2.44 -6.48 0.78
CA PHE A 76 -1.63 -6.76 1.96
C PHE A 76 -2.13 -6.02 3.20
N SER A 77 -2.53 -4.75 3.07
CA SER A 77 -3.12 -4.01 4.20
C SER A 77 -4.40 -4.65 4.74
N VAL A 78 -5.28 -5.15 3.86
CA VAL A 78 -6.50 -5.87 4.30
C VAL A 78 -6.13 -7.18 5.00
N TYR A 79 -5.16 -7.92 4.45
CA TYR A 79 -4.69 -9.18 5.03
C TYR A 79 -4.06 -8.97 6.40
N ASP A 80 -3.27 -7.92 6.58
CA ASP A 80 -2.61 -7.56 7.83
C ASP A 80 -3.64 -7.28 8.95
N ILE A 81 -4.67 -6.48 8.64
CA ILE A 81 -5.80 -6.23 9.55
C ILE A 81 -6.48 -7.54 9.96
N TYR A 82 -6.69 -8.45 9.00
CA TYR A 82 -7.32 -9.74 9.28
C TYR A 82 -6.44 -10.65 10.15
N ASP A 83 -5.15 -10.80 9.83
CA ASP A 83 -4.26 -11.68 10.58
C ASP A 83 -4.03 -11.15 12.01
N ASP A 84 -3.71 -9.86 12.13
CA ASP A 84 -3.34 -9.25 13.42
C ASP A 84 -4.52 -9.07 14.37
N LEU A 85 -5.70 -8.70 13.86
CA LEU A 85 -6.84 -8.32 14.72
C LEU A 85 -7.90 -9.41 14.86
N ILE A 86 -8.09 -10.26 13.85
CA ILE A 86 -9.19 -11.25 13.82
C ILE A 86 -8.66 -12.67 14.03
N SER A 87 -7.66 -13.09 13.25
CA SER A 87 -7.16 -14.47 13.25
C SER A 87 -6.31 -14.79 14.49
N ARG A 88 -5.27 -13.99 14.74
CA ARG A 88 -4.33 -14.22 15.85
C ARG A 88 -4.63 -13.37 17.06
N GLY A 89 -5.13 -12.15 16.85
CA GLY A 89 -5.36 -11.18 17.91
C GLY A 89 -4.05 -10.83 18.64
N VAL A 90 -3.13 -10.13 17.98
CA VAL A 90 -1.86 -9.70 18.57
C VAL A 90 -2.11 -8.61 19.62
N ASN A 91 -1.85 -8.91 20.91
CA ASN A 91 -2.11 -8.00 22.04
C ASN A 91 -1.32 -6.69 22.01
N SER A 92 -0.21 -6.63 21.25
CA SER A 92 0.55 -5.39 21.06
C SER A 92 0.01 -4.50 19.93
N SER A 93 -1.01 -4.94 19.19
CA SER A 93 -1.60 -4.15 18.10
C SER A 93 -2.21 -2.85 18.63
N ASP A 94 -2.11 -1.80 17.82
CA ASP A 94 -2.63 -0.48 18.19
C ASP A 94 -4.13 -0.51 18.48
N ALA A 95 -4.89 -1.36 17.78
CA ALA A 95 -6.32 -1.53 18.02
C ALA A 95 -6.64 -2.19 19.38
N LYS A 96 -5.81 -3.15 19.84
CA LYS A 96 -5.97 -3.72 21.19
C LYS A 96 -5.56 -2.73 22.28
N LYS A 97 -4.46 -1.99 22.10
CA LYS A 97 -4.08 -0.90 23.03
C LYS A 97 -5.13 0.21 23.10
N PHE A 98 -5.74 0.55 21.97
CA PHE A 98 -6.83 1.53 21.93
C PHE A 98 -8.08 1.02 22.66
N ALA A 99 -8.39 -0.28 22.53
CA ALA A 99 -9.47 -0.92 23.27
C ALA A 99 -9.21 -1.00 24.78
N GLU A 100 -7.95 -1.04 25.23
CA GLU A 100 -7.60 -0.99 26.66
C GLU A 100 -7.76 0.42 27.26
N ILE A 101 -7.50 1.47 26.48
CA ILE A 101 -7.58 2.88 26.94
C ILE A 101 -9.01 3.41 26.90
N CYS A 102 -9.83 2.95 25.95
CA CYS A 102 -11.19 3.45 25.75
C CYS A 102 -12.23 2.43 26.28
N PRO A 103 -13.11 2.79 27.24
CA PRO A 103 -14.07 1.89 27.88
C PRO A 103 -15.28 1.56 27.00
N CYS A 104 -15.05 1.32 25.71
CA CYS A 104 -16.06 0.97 24.74
C CYS A 104 -16.24 -0.56 24.67
N PRO A 105 -17.43 -1.09 24.30
CA PRO A 105 -17.77 -2.51 24.39
C PRO A 105 -17.04 -3.42 23.37
N CYS A 106 -16.10 -2.87 22.59
CA CYS A 106 -15.53 -3.54 21.42
C CYS A 106 -14.12 -4.02 21.73
N ASN A 107 -13.98 -5.33 21.94
CA ASN A 107 -12.69 -6.04 22.03
C ASN A 107 -11.86 -5.79 20.75
N GLY A 108 -10.55 -6.07 20.76
CA GLY A 108 -9.65 -5.81 19.61
C GLY A 108 -10.14 -6.39 18.28
N VAL A 109 -10.88 -7.52 18.32
CA VAL A 109 -11.53 -8.15 17.16
C VAL A 109 -12.62 -7.27 16.55
N GLY A 110 -13.42 -6.57 17.37
CA GLY A 110 -14.48 -5.67 16.91
C GLY A 110 -13.91 -4.44 16.19
N TRP A 111 -12.82 -3.88 16.70
CA TRP A 111 -12.07 -2.84 15.99
C TRP A 111 -11.46 -3.37 14.68
N GLY A 112 -10.94 -4.59 14.69
CA GLY A 112 -10.47 -5.27 13.48
C GLY A 112 -11.54 -5.36 12.39
N PHE A 113 -12.77 -5.69 12.76
CA PHE A 113 -13.88 -5.73 11.81
C PHE A 113 -14.21 -4.35 11.22
N ILE A 114 -14.26 -3.31 12.06
CA ILE A 114 -14.52 -1.92 11.61
C ILE A 114 -13.44 -1.46 10.64
N TRP A 115 -12.16 -1.61 11.02
CA TRP A 115 -11.03 -1.23 10.16
C TRP A 115 -10.97 -2.06 8.88
N GLY A 116 -11.31 -3.35 8.97
CA GLY A 116 -11.45 -4.23 7.81
C GLY A 116 -12.51 -3.72 6.83
N MET A 117 -13.71 -3.38 7.30
CA MET A 117 -14.78 -2.82 6.46
C MET A 117 -14.36 -1.51 5.79
N ILE A 118 -13.75 -0.59 6.55
CA ILE A 118 -13.24 0.67 6.01
C ILE A 118 -12.22 0.40 4.91
N SER A 119 -11.26 -0.49 5.16
CA SER A 119 -10.24 -0.88 4.18
C SER A 119 -10.88 -1.48 2.92
N PHE A 120 -11.87 -2.37 3.05
CA PHE A 120 -12.60 -2.91 1.90
C PHE A 120 -13.36 -1.85 1.10
N ILE A 121 -14.03 -0.91 1.76
CA ILE A 121 -14.74 0.19 1.08
C ILE A 121 -13.75 1.06 0.29
N PHE A 122 -12.63 1.46 0.91
CA PHE A 122 -11.63 2.26 0.21
C PHE A 122 -10.99 1.50 -0.96
N LEU A 123 -10.78 0.18 -0.82
CA LEU A 123 -10.24 -0.65 -1.89
C LEU A 123 -11.24 -0.71 -3.05
N GLY A 124 -12.48 -1.08 -2.76
CA GLY A 124 -13.56 -1.14 -3.75
C GLY A 124 -13.78 0.19 -4.45
N ALA A 125 -13.86 1.30 -3.70
CA ALA A 125 -14.00 2.64 -4.26
C ALA A 125 -12.80 3.02 -5.15
N SER A 126 -11.57 2.71 -4.72
CA SER A 126 -10.37 3.02 -5.52
C SER A 126 -10.28 2.21 -6.81
N VAL A 127 -10.69 0.95 -6.79
CA VAL A 127 -10.76 0.10 -7.98
C VAL A 127 -11.88 0.55 -8.90
N TYR A 128 -13.07 0.84 -8.38
CA TYR A 128 -14.21 1.31 -9.15
C TYR A 128 -13.92 2.64 -9.86
N LEU A 129 -13.41 3.63 -9.13
CA LEU A 129 -12.99 4.90 -9.72
C LEU A 129 -11.83 4.72 -10.71
N GLY A 130 -10.89 3.82 -10.41
CA GLY A 130 -9.82 3.47 -11.32
C GLY A 130 -10.37 2.97 -12.66
N VAL A 131 -11.30 2.01 -12.64
CA VAL A 131 -11.97 1.49 -13.84
C VAL A 131 -12.75 2.59 -14.56
N LEU A 132 -13.51 3.41 -13.83
CA LEU A 132 -14.32 4.49 -14.41
C LEU A 132 -13.47 5.52 -15.18
N ILE A 133 -12.29 5.87 -14.65
CA ILE A 133 -11.39 6.86 -15.27
C ILE A 133 -10.59 6.23 -16.43
N LEU A 134 -10.43 4.91 -16.44
CA LEU A 134 -9.69 4.16 -17.46
C LEU A 134 -10.56 3.71 -18.65
N ALA A 135 -11.87 3.55 -18.44
CA ALA A 135 -12.86 3.21 -19.45
C ALA A 135 -13.15 4.40 -20.37
#